data_AF-A0A7L2WFV2-F1
#
_entry.id   AF-A0A7L2WFV2-F1
#
_cell.length_a   1.000
_cell.length_b   1.000
_cell.length_c   1.000
_cell.angle_alpha   90.00
_cell.angle_beta   90.00
_cell.angle_gamma   90.00
#
_symmetry.space_group_name_H-M   'P 1'
#
loop_
_entity.id
_entity.type
_entity.pdbx_description
1 polymer ?
#
loop_
_entity_poly.entity_id
_entity_poly.type
_entity_poly.pdbx_seq_one_letter_code
_entity_poly.pdbx_strand_id
1 'polypeptide(L)'
;EWPETGRLALYLLGLRATCPPLEPGPQRSLVTWLKYYLEEDWAGSRQHGHPLTSYYQYSLGVLALCVHRKRVREEVIRRLLAAEHHGRFGHAGGSAVGKGPWGQMGWWHPRMGGVRQPGSHRVRADTEAVAALAFACLERERLVGARLAAELRVATHRARRRMDEAQGQDGFFGNIYSTPWAMQVFIATNACRKQLAYGRAMGALLENLDAFTTAATMAQALPVLHGRSYLDIASMHCQEEPDTLTPISPQLPPEMLGNMTVQLVVECPEPRCPQRRLYDWPVPVSAGASLLDVLRAAAVQGPHNFTFDTQDTPQGPFLSRVLGLEARQQKQSYWQLLTAPSTSLQMGVADYRPHDGETLILRLSEW
;
A
#
# COMPACT_ATOMS: atom_id res chain seq x y z
N GLU A 1 21.25 -3.71 -8.67
CA GLU A 1 19.98 -2.97 -8.63
C GLU A 1 18.94 -3.91 -8.00
N TRP A 2 18.07 -3.41 -7.11
CA TRP A 2 17.03 -4.23 -6.49
C TRP A 2 15.84 -4.43 -7.44
N PRO A 3 15.00 -5.45 -7.23
CA PRO A 3 13.87 -5.70 -8.10
C PRO A 3 12.83 -4.59 -7.98
N GLU A 4 12.63 -3.79 -9.04
CA GLU A 4 11.56 -2.78 -9.13
C GLU A 4 10.19 -3.42 -9.43
N THR A 5 9.90 -4.60 -8.85
CA THR A 5 8.74 -5.43 -9.18
C THR A 5 7.44 -4.64 -9.12
N GLY A 6 7.21 -3.87 -8.07
CA GLY A 6 5.97 -3.09 -7.91
C GLY A 6 5.79 -1.99 -8.96
N ARG A 7 6.82 -1.15 -9.17
CA ARG A 7 6.74 -0.02 -10.12
C ARG A 7 6.63 -0.51 -11.56
N LEU A 8 7.43 -1.50 -11.93
CA LEU A 8 7.38 -2.10 -13.25
C LEU A 8 6.05 -2.82 -13.51
N ALA A 9 5.48 -3.48 -12.49
CA ALA A 9 4.16 -4.09 -12.60
C ALA A 9 3.05 -3.05 -12.81
N LEU A 10 3.04 -1.95 -12.04
CA LEU A 10 2.10 -0.85 -12.25
C LEU A 10 2.25 -0.20 -13.62
N TYR A 11 3.50 0.04 -14.05
CA TYR A 11 3.79 0.56 -15.38
C TYR A 11 3.21 -0.35 -16.47
N LEU A 12 3.44 -1.66 -16.37
CA LEU A 12 2.90 -2.63 -17.34
C LEU A 12 1.36 -2.65 -17.31
N LEU A 13 0.73 -2.63 -16.14
CA LEU A 13 -0.74 -2.55 -16.04
C LEU A 13 -1.27 -1.28 -16.72
N GLY A 14 -0.67 -0.12 -16.45
CA GLY A 14 -1.01 1.15 -17.08
C GLY A 14 -0.80 1.10 -18.59
N LEU A 15 0.32 0.55 -19.05
CA LEU A 15 0.61 0.37 -20.47
C LEU A 15 -0.42 -0.53 -21.13
N ARG A 16 -0.83 -1.65 -20.53
CA ARG A 16 -1.88 -2.49 -21.10
C ARG A 16 -3.23 -1.75 -21.16
N ALA A 17 -3.47 -0.85 -20.21
CA ALA A 17 -4.67 -0.02 -20.16
C ALA A 17 -4.73 1.07 -21.24
N THR A 18 -3.64 1.36 -21.96
CA THR A 18 -3.68 2.29 -23.11
C THR A 18 -3.93 1.58 -24.45
N CYS A 19 -4.26 0.29 -24.43
CA CYS A 19 -4.39 -0.59 -25.61
C CYS A 19 -3.31 -0.32 -26.69
N PRO A 20 -2.02 -0.38 -26.31
CA PRO A 20 -0.94 -0.02 -27.20
C PRO A 20 -0.99 -0.92 -28.44
N PRO A 21 -0.59 -0.39 -29.61
CA PRO A 21 -0.46 -1.20 -30.81
C PRO A 21 0.46 -2.40 -30.54
N LEU A 22 0.29 -3.46 -31.32
CA LEU A 22 1.00 -4.75 -31.20
C LEU A 22 2.52 -4.67 -31.46
N GLU A 23 3.14 -3.50 -31.32
CA GLU A 23 4.58 -3.28 -31.50
C GLU A 23 5.37 -3.98 -30.39
N PRO A 24 6.11 -5.08 -30.68
CA PRO A 24 6.56 -5.99 -29.64
C PRO A 24 7.87 -5.58 -28.94
N GLY A 25 8.60 -4.59 -29.45
CA GLY A 25 10.01 -4.36 -29.10
C GLY A 25 10.23 -4.00 -27.61
N PRO A 26 9.89 -2.76 -27.18
CA PRO A 26 10.14 -2.32 -25.81
C PRO A 26 9.36 -3.13 -24.75
N GLN A 27 8.11 -3.51 -25.07
CA GLN A 27 7.23 -4.22 -24.13
C GLN A 27 7.72 -5.64 -23.79
N ARG A 28 8.28 -6.38 -24.77
CA ARG A 28 8.85 -7.71 -24.50
C ARG A 28 10.03 -7.64 -23.54
N SER A 29 10.85 -6.59 -23.64
CA SER A 29 11.96 -6.36 -22.71
C SER A 29 11.45 -6.15 -21.28
N LEU A 30 10.44 -5.28 -21.10
CA LEU A 30 9.88 -4.96 -19.79
C LEU A 30 9.19 -6.15 -19.11
N VAL A 31 8.45 -6.95 -19.86
CA VAL A 31 7.87 -8.21 -19.35
C VAL A 31 8.96 -9.17 -18.89
N THR A 32 10.08 -9.23 -19.61
CA THR A 32 11.22 -10.10 -19.27
C THR A 32 11.87 -9.63 -17.97
N TRP A 33 12.07 -8.32 -17.81
CA TRP A 33 12.55 -7.73 -16.57
C TRP A 33 11.63 -8.00 -15.39
N LEU A 34 10.31 -7.88 -15.56
CA LEU A 34 9.37 -8.18 -14.48
C LEU A 34 9.45 -9.65 -14.06
N LYS A 35 9.60 -10.58 -15.01
CA LYS A 35 9.81 -12.00 -14.68
C LYS A 35 11.11 -12.22 -13.91
N TYR A 36 12.20 -11.58 -14.33
CA TYR A 36 13.48 -11.65 -13.65
C TYR A 36 13.36 -11.17 -12.20
N TYR A 37 12.81 -9.97 -11.99
CA TYR A 37 12.62 -9.39 -10.67
C TYR A 37 11.72 -10.22 -9.75
N LEU A 38 10.67 -10.82 -10.30
CA LEU A 38 9.77 -11.70 -9.54
C LEU A 38 10.46 -13.01 -9.12
N GLU A 39 11.36 -13.55 -9.94
CA GLU A 39 12.16 -14.74 -9.59
C GLU A 39 13.22 -14.42 -8.53
N GLU A 40 13.86 -13.25 -8.59
CA GLU A 40 14.76 -12.78 -7.50
C GLU A 40 14.00 -12.61 -6.18
N ASP A 41 12.83 -11.99 -6.24
CA ASP A 41 11.97 -11.76 -5.07
C ASP A 41 11.52 -13.10 -4.45
N TRP A 42 11.21 -14.09 -5.30
CA TRP A 42 10.92 -15.45 -4.91
C TRP A 42 12.13 -16.16 -4.29
N ALA A 43 13.31 -16.05 -4.89
CA ALA A 43 14.53 -16.66 -4.38
C ALA A 43 14.88 -16.10 -2.99
N GLY A 44 14.74 -14.79 -2.80
CA GLY A 44 14.87 -14.14 -1.49
C GLY A 44 13.86 -14.67 -0.48
N SER A 45 12.63 -14.96 -0.89
CA SER A 45 11.61 -15.57 -0.03
C SER A 45 11.93 -16.97 0.47
N ARG A 46 12.73 -17.73 -0.28
CA ARG A 46 13.24 -19.03 0.17
C ARG A 46 14.33 -18.88 1.22
N GLN A 47 15.18 -17.86 1.08
CA GLN A 47 16.31 -17.63 1.98
C GLN A 47 15.87 -16.98 3.30
N HIS A 48 15.01 -15.96 3.23
CA HIS A 48 14.68 -15.10 4.37
C HIS A 48 13.30 -15.38 4.96
N GLY A 49 12.50 -16.27 4.36
CA GLY A 49 11.13 -16.53 4.82
C GLY A 49 10.09 -15.50 4.37
N HIS A 50 10.49 -14.44 3.68
CA HIS A 50 9.65 -13.40 3.05
C HIS A 50 10.28 -12.87 1.75
N PRO A 51 9.50 -12.36 0.77
CA PRO A 51 10.06 -11.76 -0.44
C PRO A 51 11.04 -10.61 -0.11
N LEU A 52 12.01 -10.36 -1.01
CA LEU A 52 12.94 -9.22 -0.92
C LEU A 52 12.20 -7.88 -0.87
N THR A 53 11.12 -7.77 -1.65
CA THR A 53 10.19 -6.65 -1.58
C THR A 53 9.14 -6.96 -0.52
N SER A 54 8.06 -7.62 -0.91
CA SER A 54 6.90 -7.91 -0.09
C SER A 54 5.83 -8.71 -0.82
N TYR A 55 4.86 -9.25 -0.09
CA TYR A 55 3.76 -9.97 -0.74
C TYR A 55 2.82 -9.10 -1.60
N TYR A 56 2.70 -7.80 -1.39
CA TYR A 56 1.89 -6.92 -2.23
C TYR A 56 2.55 -6.70 -3.58
N GLN A 57 3.82 -6.27 -3.58
CA GLN A 57 4.57 -6.07 -4.83
C GLN A 57 4.78 -7.39 -5.58
N TYR A 58 5.03 -8.48 -4.86
CA TYR A 58 5.10 -9.83 -5.42
C TYR A 58 3.79 -10.22 -6.10
N SER A 59 2.65 -10.03 -5.43
CA SER A 59 1.32 -10.30 -5.99
C SER A 59 1.02 -9.41 -7.19
N LEU A 60 1.43 -8.13 -7.13
CA LEU A 60 1.25 -7.17 -8.22
C LEU A 60 2.05 -7.58 -9.46
N GLY A 61 3.27 -8.09 -9.28
CA GLY A 61 4.07 -8.68 -10.35
C GLY A 61 3.39 -9.88 -11.02
N VAL A 62 2.84 -10.80 -10.21
CA VAL A 62 2.06 -11.94 -10.73
C VAL A 62 0.82 -11.46 -11.50
N LEU A 63 0.08 -10.50 -10.94
CA LEU A 63 -1.11 -9.92 -11.57
C LEU A 63 -0.78 -9.25 -12.91
N ALA A 64 0.27 -8.41 -12.96
CA ALA A 64 0.69 -7.73 -14.18
C ALA A 64 1.11 -8.72 -15.28
N LEU A 65 1.89 -9.76 -14.94
CA LEU A 65 2.24 -10.82 -15.89
C LEU A 65 1.00 -11.55 -16.40
N CYS A 66 0.05 -11.85 -15.52
CA CYS A 66 -1.20 -12.48 -15.90
C CYS A 66 -2.04 -11.63 -16.87
N VAL A 67 -2.18 -10.33 -16.60
CA VAL A 67 -2.91 -9.37 -17.46
C VAL A 67 -2.27 -9.28 -18.86
N HIS A 68 -0.97 -9.53 -18.98
CA HIS A 68 -0.25 -9.63 -20.26
C HIS A 68 -0.28 -11.04 -20.89
N ARG A 69 -1.08 -11.95 -20.34
CA ARG A 69 -1.18 -13.37 -20.72
C ARG A 69 0.16 -14.08 -20.71
N LYS A 70 1.01 -13.76 -19.74
CA LYS A 70 2.33 -14.37 -19.55
C LYS A 70 2.27 -15.40 -18.42
N ARG A 71 2.79 -16.59 -18.71
CA ARG A 71 2.91 -17.64 -17.71
C ARG A 71 3.96 -17.28 -16.67
N VAL A 72 3.59 -17.53 -15.41
CA VAL A 72 4.44 -17.43 -14.24
C VAL A 72 4.82 -18.84 -13.80
N ARG A 73 6.05 -19.03 -13.31
CA ARG A 73 6.51 -20.32 -12.81
C ARG A 73 5.63 -20.80 -11.64
N GLU A 74 5.30 -22.08 -11.61
CA GLU A 74 4.39 -22.64 -10.61
C GLU A 74 4.90 -22.46 -9.17
N GLU A 75 6.21 -22.56 -8.94
CA GLU A 75 6.82 -22.35 -7.60
C GLU A 75 6.64 -20.92 -7.08
N VAL A 76 6.64 -19.93 -7.97
CA VAL A 76 6.37 -18.53 -7.65
C VAL A 76 4.92 -18.38 -7.20
N ILE A 77 3.98 -19.01 -7.91
CA ILE A 77 2.55 -19.00 -7.56
C ILE A 77 2.30 -19.74 -6.24
N ARG A 78 2.91 -20.91 -6.05
CA ARG A 78 2.79 -21.70 -4.82
C ARG A 78 3.33 -20.96 -3.60
N ARG A 79 4.37 -20.14 -3.77
CA ARG A 79 4.88 -19.30 -2.69
C ARG A 79 3.82 -18.30 -2.20
N LEU A 80 3.06 -17.72 -3.12
CA LEU A 80 1.98 -16.80 -2.79
C LEU A 80 0.78 -17.53 -2.17
N LEU A 81 0.40 -18.70 -2.69
CA LEU A 81 -0.62 -19.57 -2.10
C LEU A 81 -0.29 -20.00 -0.66
N ALA A 82 0.96 -20.37 -0.39
CA ALA A 82 1.40 -20.73 0.95
C ALA A 82 1.32 -19.54 1.94
N ALA A 83 1.56 -18.32 1.46
CA ALA A 83 1.42 -17.11 2.26
C ALA A 83 -0.06 -16.81 2.58
N GLU A 84 -0.95 -16.97 1.60
CA GLU A 84 -2.40 -16.86 1.79
C GLU A 84 -2.93 -17.90 2.79
N HIS A 85 -2.53 -19.16 2.61
CA HIS A 85 -2.99 -20.27 3.44
C HIS A 85 -2.62 -20.09 4.92
N HIS A 86 -1.39 -19.65 5.18
CA HIS A 86 -0.88 -19.44 6.53
C HIS A 86 -1.24 -18.07 7.12
N GLY A 87 -2.09 -17.29 6.44
CA GLY A 87 -2.45 -15.94 6.89
C GLY A 87 -1.23 -15.02 7.03
N ARG A 88 -0.13 -15.30 6.33
CA ARG A 88 1.14 -14.53 6.39
C ARG A 88 1.06 -13.17 5.70
N PHE A 89 -0.11 -12.83 5.17
CA PHE A 89 -0.45 -11.46 4.80
C PHE A 89 -0.69 -10.59 6.06
N GLY A 90 -1.03 -11.21 7.20
CA GLY A 90 -0.94 -10.65 8.55
C GLY A 90 0.23 -11.25 9.33
N HIS A 91 0.75 -10.55 10.35
CA HIS A 91 1.98 -10.98 11.04
C HIS A 91 1.83 -12.28 11.85
N ALA A 92 2.84 -13.14 11.72
CA ALA A 92 3.32 -14.02 12.79
C ALA A 92 4.69 -13.50 13.20
N GLY A 93 4.83 -13.07 14.46
CA GLY A 93 6.12 -12.65 15.01
C GLY A 93 7.12 -13.81 15.04
N GLY A 94 8.38 -13.53 14.73
CA GLY A 94 9.45 -14.52 14.84
C GLY A 94 10.77 -14.02 14.26
N SER A 95 11.70 -13.76 15.17
CA SER A 95 13.10 -13.36 14.97
C SER A 95 13.81 -14.04 13.79
N ALA A 96 14.61 -13.26 13.04
CA ALA A 96 15.83 -13.78 12.41
C ALA A 96 16.88 -12.68 12.25
N VAL A 97 17.99 -12.88 12.95
CA VAL A 97 19.26 -12.16 12.86
C VAL A 97 19.94 -12.52 11.53
N GLY A 98 20.28 -11.52 10.72
CA GLY A 98 21.13 -11.68 9.53
C GLY A 98 21.80 -10.36 9.16
N LYS A 99 23.12 -10.27 9.38
CA LYS A 99 23.95 -9.10 9.07
C LYS A 99 24.40 -9.17 7.60
N GLY A 100 24.13 -8.11 6.83
CA GLY A 100 24.73 -7.86 5.52
C GLY A 100 24.43 -6.43 5.06
N PRO A 101 25.30 -5.74 4.30
CA PRO A 101 25.31 -4.28 4.27
C PRO A 101 24.96 -3.66 2.92
N TRP A 102 23.74 -3.74 2.36
CA TRP A 102 23.41 -3.04 1.08
C TRP A 102 21.90 -2.71 0.89
N GLY A 103 21.60 -1.44 0.47
CA GLY A 103 20.39 -0.73 -0.07
C GLY A 103 18.97 -1.30 0.15
N GLN A 104 17.94 -0.55 0.56
CA GLN A 104 17.19 0.60 -0.03
C GLN A 104 16.33 0.25 -1.28
N MET A 105 15.07 -0.19 -1.04
CA MET A 105 13.81 0.34 -1.61
C MET A 105 12.72 -0.73 -1.47
N GLY A 106 11.75 -0.49 -0.58
CA GLY A 106 10.63 -1.38 -0.29
C GLY A 106 9.37 -0.57 -0.05
N TRP A 107 8.73 -0.15 -1.15
CA TRP A 107 7.50 0.65 -1.12
C TRP A 107 6.36 -0.09 -0.39
N TRP A 108 5.97 0.40 0.79
CA TRP A 108 4.78 -0.03 1.55
C TRP A 108 4.05 1.07 2.28
N HIS A 109 2.72 0.88 2.30
CA HIS A 109 1.75 1.59 3.11
C HIS A 109 2.06 1.50 4.61
N PRO A 110 2.05 2.61 5.37
CA PRO A 110 2.24 2.63 6.82
C PRO A 110 1.21 1.76 7.55
N ARG A 111 1.52 1.32 8.78
CA ARG A 111 0.52 0.73 9.68
C ARG A 111 -0.65 1.70 9.86
N MET A 112 -1.83 1.22 9.53
CA MET A 112 -3.11 1.89 9.69
C MET A 112 -3.77 1.33 10.95
N GLY A 113 -3.87 2.14 11.99
CA GLY A 113 -4.26 1.71 13.34
C GLY A 113 -5.77 1.72 13.51
N GLY A 114 -6.42 0.56 13.37
CA GLY A 114 -7.73 0.32 13.98
C GLY A 114 -7.60 -0.09 15.45
N VAL A 115 -8.60 0.28 16.25
CA VAL A 115 -8.75 -0.06 17.68
C VAL A 115 -8.61 -1.57 17.90
N ARG A 116 -7.91 -1.94 18.98
CA ARG A 116 -7.64 -3.33 19.36
C ARG A 116 -8.92 -3.95 19.93
N GLN A 117 -9.73 -4.64 19.12
CA GLN A 117 -10.73 -5.60 19.62
C GLN A 117 -10.06 -6.97 19.81
N PRO A 118 -10.19 -7.62 20.99
CA PRO A 118 -9.59 -8.92 21.23
C PRO A 118 -10.30 -10.01 20.40
N GLY A 119 -9.54 -10.74 19.58
CA GLY A 119 -10.03 -11.91 18.81
C GLY A 119 -10.02 -11.81 17.29
N SER A 120 -9.67 -10.65 16.69
CA SER A 120 -9.61 -10.50 15.22
C SER A 120 -8.19 -10.60 14.68
N HIS A 121 -7.94 -11.58 13.80
CA HIS A 121 -6.74 -11.61 12.96
C HIS A 121 -6.76 -10.36 12.06
N ARG A 122 -5.84 -9.41 12.26
CA ARG A 122 -5.73 -8.19 11.45
C ARG A 122 -5.31 -8.56 10.02
N VAL A 123 -6.28 -8.64 9.12
CA VAL A 123 -6.06 -8.83 7.68
C VAL A 123 -5.46 -7.55 7.11
N ARG A 124 -4.28 -7.63 6.46
CA ARG A 124 -3.74 -6.54 5.66
C ARG A 124 -4.46 -6.55 4.31
N ALA A 125 -5.64 -5.91 4.29
CA ALA A 125 -6.64 -6.04 3.23
C ALA A 125 -6.07 -5.76 1.83
N ASP A 126 -5.14 -4.81 1.68
CA ASP A 126 -4.50 -4.48 0.39
C ASP A 126 -3.73 -5.69 -0.18
N THR A 127 -2.96 -6.35 0.69
CA THR A 127 -2.05 -7.44 0.30
C THR A 127 -2.84 -8.65 -0.13
N GLU A 128 -3.83 -8.98 0.69
CA GLU A 128 -4.72 -10.10 0.47
C GLU A 128 -5.60 -9.87 -0.76
N ALA A 129 -6.04 -8.63 -0.98
CA ALA A 129 -6.80 -8.27 -2.17
C ALA A 129 -5.97 -8.42 -3.44
N VAL A 130 -4.75 -7.86 -3.50
CA VAL A 130 -3.90 -7.98 -4.69
C VAL A 130 -3.50 -9.44 -4.95
N ALA A 131 -3.25 -10.23 -3.91
CA ALA A 131 -3.02 -11.67 -4.04
C ALA A 131 -4.25 -12.39 -4.63
N ALA A 132 -5.45 -12.10 -4.12
CA ALA A 132 -6.69 -12.67 -4.62
C ALA A 132 -6.97 -12.26 -6.08
N LEU A 133 -6.69 -11.01 -6.47
CA LEU A 133 -6.77 -10.55 -7.86
C LEU A 133 -5.79 -11.34 -8.75
N ALA A 134 -4.55 -11.55 -8.29
CA ALA A 134 -3.57 -12.34 -9.04
C ALA A 134 -4.04 -13.79 -9.26
N PHE A 135 -4.57 -14.44 -8.21
CA PHE A 135 -5.13 -15.79 -8.30
C PHE A 135 -6.31 -15.88 -9.25
N ALA A 136 -7.28 -14.96 -9.11
CA ALA A 136 -8.45 -14.88 -9.97
C ALA A 136 -8.06 -14.65 -11.44
N CYS A 137 -7.05 -13.82 -11.69
CA CYS A 137 -6.54 -13.59 -13.03
C CYS A 137 -5.94 -14.87 -13.64
N LEU A 138 -5.04 -15.54 -12.93
CA LEU A 138 -4.35 -16.75 -13.42
C LEU A 138 -5.34 -17.87 -13.77
N GLU A 139 -6.40 -17.99 -12.97
CA GLU A 139 -7.51 -18.91 -13.21
C GLU A 139 -8.30 -18.50 -14.46
N ARG A 140 -8.75 -17.24 -14.55
CA ARG A 140 -9.59 -16.71 -15.64
C ARG A 140 -8.90 -16.78 -17.00
N GLU A 141 -7.63 -16.39 -17.07
CA GLU A 141 -6.82 -16.40 -18.30
C GLU A 141 -6.24 -17.79 -18.63
N ARG A 142 -6.56 -18.83 -17.83
CA ARG A 142 -6.14 -20.23 -18.03
C ARG A 142 -4.61 -20.38 -18.18
N LEU A 143 -3.85 -19.65 -17.36
CA LEU A 143 -2.39 -19.61 -17.41
C LEU A 143 -1.71 -20.70 -16.57
N VAL A 144 -2.50 -21.54 -15.90
CA VAL A 144 -2.06 -22.63 -15.01
C VAL A 144 -2.83 -23.93 -15.31
N GLY A 145 -2.30 -25.08 -14.85
CA GLY A 145 -2.97 -26.37 -14.98
C GLY A 145 -4.25 -26.48 -14.14
N ALA A 146 -5.15 -27.40 -14.52
CA ALA A 146 -6.50 -27.52 -13.92
C ALA A 146 -6.51 -27.71 -12.39
N ARG A 147 -5.56 -28.51 -11.86
CA ARG A 147 -5.42 -28.72 -10.42
C ARG A 147 -5.09 -27.42 -9.69
N LEU A 148 -4.05 -26.71 -10.16
CA LEU A 148 -3.64 -25.44 -9.57
C LEU A 148 -4.74 -24.38 -9.72
N ALA A 149 -5.45 -24.34 -10.85
CA ALA A 149 -6.60 -23.44 -11.04
C ALA A 149 -7.68 -23.65 -9.97
N ALA A 150 -7.99 -24.91 -9.61
CA ALA A 150 -8.95 -25.20 -8.55
C ALA A 150 -8.46 -24.71 -7.17
N GLU A 151 -7.16 -24.89 -6.87
CA GLU A 151 -6.54 -24.38 -5.64
C GLU A 151 -6.60 -22.84 -5.57
N LEU A 152 -6.28 -22.15 -6.67
CA LEU A 152 -6.36 -20.69 -6.80
C LEU A 152 -7.79 -20.17 -6.59
N ARG A 153 -8.80 -20.83 -7.18
CA ARG A 153 -10.20 -20.48 -6.99
C ARG A 153 -10.60 -20.54 -5.51
N VAL A 154 -10.19 -21.60 -4.82
CA VAL A 154 -10.46 -21.77 -3.38
C VAL A 154 -9.78 -20.68 -2.56
N ALA A 155 -8.52 -20.35 -2.86
CA ALA A 155 -7.78 -19.28 -2.19
C ALA A 155 -8.45 -17.91 -2.39
N THR A 156 -8.86 -17.58 -3.62
CA THR A 156 -9.61 -16.35 -3.94
C THR A 156 -10.90 -16.25 -3.13
N HIS A 157 -11.69 -17.33 -3.06
CA HIS A 157 -12.92 -17.34 -2.28
C HIS A 157 -12.68 -17.21 -0.77
N ARG A 158 -11.62 -17.83 -0.26
CA ARG A 158 -11.21 -17.70 1.15
C ARG A 158 -10.80 -16.27 1.48
N ALA A 159 -9.99 -15.65 0.63
CA ALA A 159 -9.56 -14.28 0.81
C ALA A 159 -10.74 -13.29 0.82
N ARG A 160 -11.67 -13.43 -0.14
CA ARG A 160 -12.91 -12.62 -0.16
C ARG A 160 -13.73 -12.79 1.11
N ARG A 161 -13.88 -14.02 1.60
CA ARG A 161 -14.62 -14.30 2.84
C ARG A 161 -13.96 -13.63 4.05
N ARG A 162 -12.63 -13.72 4.18
CA ARG A 162 -11.91 -13.04 5.28
C ARG A 162 -12.07 -11.52 5.22
N MET A 163 -12.07 -10.92 4.02
CA MET A 163 -12.34 -9.49 3.87
C MET A 163 -13.78 -9.13 4.29
N ASP A 164 -14.77 -9.94 3.90
CA ASP A 164 -16.17 -9.77 4.33
C ASP A 164 -16.32 -9.86 5.86
N GLU A 165 -15.73 -10.89 6.47
CA GLU A 165 -15.76 -11.12 7.93
C GLU A 165 -14.99 -10.04 8.71
N ALA A 166 -13.95 -9.45 8.13
CA ALA A 166 -13.12 -8.42 8.75
C ALA A 166 -13.59 -6.98 8.44
N GLN A 167 -14.72 -6.79 7.76
CA GLN A 167 -15.24 -5.46 7.46
C GLN A 167 -15.54 -4.70 8.76
N GLY A 168 -15.04 -3.47 8.87
CA GLY A 168 -15.28 -2.61 10.01
C GLY A 168 -16.75 -2.17 10.10
N GLN A 169 -17.15 -1.71 11.29
CA GLN A 169 -18.48 -1.13 11.50
C GLN A 169 -18.67 0.18 10.73
N ASP A 170 -17.57 0.86 10.41
CA ASP A 170 -17.46 2.00 9.50
C ASP A 170 -17.70 1.63 8.01
N GLY A 171 -17.89 0.35 7.69
CA GLY A 171 -18.10 -0.13 6.34
C GLY A 171 -16.82 -0.34 5.54
N PHE A 172 -15.64 -0.03 6.08
CA PHE A 172 -14.38 -0.18 5.38
C PHE A 172 -13.80 -1.59 5.50
N PHE A 173 -13.12 -2.05 4.44
CA PHE A 173 -12.30 -3.26 4.49
C PHE A 173 -10.89 -2.90 4.96
N GLY A 174 -10.65 -2.98 6.26
CA GLY A 174 -9.41 -2.51 6.88
C GLY A 174 -9.44 -1.02 7.19
N ASN A 175 -9.23 -0.18 6.17
CA ASN A 175 -9.37 1.28 6.23
C ASN A 175 -9.87 1.81 4.88
N ILE A 176 -10.06 3.13 4.80
CA ILE A 176 -10.55 3.80 3.60
C ILE A 176 -9.70 3.56 2.35
N TYR A 177 -8.36 3.52 2.46
CA TYR A 177 -7.44 3.34 1.33
C TYR A 177 -7.28 1.88 0.89
N SER A 178 -7.50 0.93 1.80
CA SER A 178 -7.49 -0.51 1.46
C SER A 178 -8.83 -1.00 0.91
N THR A 179 -9.89 -0.23 1.12
CA THR A 179 -11.25 -0.56 0.68
C THR A 179 -11.37 -0.70 -0.84
N PRO A 180 -10.85 0.23 -1.68
CA PRO A 180 -10.88 0.05 -3.12
C PRO A 180 -10.22 -1.24 -3.62
N TRP A 181 -9.09 -1.66 -3.05
CA TRP A 181 -8.44 -2.92 -3.41
C TRP A 181 -9.32 -4.12 -3.10
N ALA A 182 -9.89 -4.17 -1.90
CA ALA A 182 -10.81 -5.24 -1.50
C ALA A 182 -12.04 -5.28 -2.42
N MET A 183 -12.64 -4.13 -2.72
CA MET A 183 -13.79 -4.02 -3.61
C MET A 183 -13.52 -4.57 -5.01
N GLN A 184 -12.31 -4.38 -5.57
CA GLN A 184 -11.94 -4.98 -6.85
C GLN A 184 -12.02 -6.52 -6.83
N VAL A 185 -11.79 -7.18 -5.69
CA VAL A 185 -11.92 -8.64 -5.57
C VAL A 185 -13.38 -9.08 -5.65
N PHE A 186 -14.30 -8.32 -5.06
CA PHE A 186 -15.73 -8.58 -5.19
C PHE A 186 -16.20 -8.40 -6.65
N ILE A 187 -15.66 -7.41 -7.37
CA ILE A 187 -15.92 -7.20 -8.80
C ILE A 187 -15.39 -8.37 -9.62
N ALA A 188 -14.11 -8.70 -9.45
CA ALA A 188 -13.43 -9.79 -10.14
C ALA A 188 -14.10 -11.16 -9.97
N THR A 189 -14.74 -11.38 -8.83
CA THR A 189 -15.41 -12.65 -8.49
C THR A 189 -16.94 -12.60 -8.64
N ASN A 190 -17.48 -11.56 -9.28
CA ASN A 190 -18.91 -11.34 -9.54
C ASN A 190 -19.78 -11.46 -8.27
N ALA A 191 -19.29 -10.91 -7.16
CA ALA A 191 -19.93 -10.95 -5.84
C ALA A 191 -20.56 -9.62 -5.42
N CYS A 192 -20.31 -8.52 -6.14
CA CYS A 192 -20.76 -7.17 -5.77
C CYS A 192 -22.26 -7.06 -5.45
N ARG A 193 -23.12 -7.69 -6.26
CA ARG A 193 -24.58 -7.62 -6.07
C ARG A 193 -25.11 -8.55 -4.98
N LYS A 194 -24.35 -9.57 -4.61
CA LYS A 194 -24.81 -10.64 -3.71
C LYS A 194 -24.44 -10.40 -2.26
N GLN A 195 -23.46 -9.53 -2.01
CA GLN A 195 -22.83 -9.41 -0.70
C GLN A 195 -23.07 -8.01 -0.12
N LEU A 196 -23.79 -7.95 1.00
CA LEU A 196 -24.15 -6.70 1.68
C LEU A 196 -22.90 -5.85 2.01
N ALA A 197 -21.79 -6.51 2.33
CA ALA A 197 -20.51 -5.84 2.60
C ALA A 197 -20.03 -4.95 1.46
N TYR A 198 -20.23 -5.35 0.19
CA TYR A 198 -19.86 -4.51 -0.95
C TYR A 198 -20.68 -3.22 -0.98
N GLY A 199 -21.99 -3.31 -0.72
CA GLY A 199 -22.88 -2.14 -0.65
C GLY A 199 -22.50 -1.17 0.48
N ARG A 200 -22.19 -1.71 1.67
CA ARG A 200 -21.69 -0.90 2.80
C ARG A 200 -20.37 -0.20 2.48
N ALA A 201 -19.43 -0.92 1.86
CA ALA A 201 -18.14 -0.35 1.46
C ALA A 201 -18.29 0.74 0.40
N MET A 202 -19.19 0.56 -0.57
CA MET A 202 -19.48 1.60 -1.57
C MET A 202 -20.09 2.85 -0.93
N GLY A 203 -21.03 2.69 0.01
CA GLY A 203 -21.60 3.82 0.76
C GLY A 203 -20.53 4.59 1.53
N ALA A 204 -19.73 3.89 2.33
CA ALA A 204 -18.64 4.49 3.11
C ALA A 204 -17.58 5.17 2.22
N LEU A 205 -17.25 4.58 1.06
CA LEU A 205 -16.32 5.17 0.10
C LEU A 205 -16.87 6.47 -0.50
N LEU A 206 -18.14 6.50 -0.91
CA LEU A 206 -18.78 7.69 -1.48
C LEU A 206 -18.89 8.84 -0.47
N GLU A 207 -19.17 8.52 0.80
CA GLU A 207 -19.25 9.49 1.88
C GLU A 207 -17.90 10.15 2.22
N ASN A 208 -16.78 9.51 1.88
CA ASN A 208 -15.42 9.95 2.26
C ASN A 208 -14.50 10.14 1.04
N LEU A 209 -15.05 10.48 -0.13
CA LEU A 209 -14.24 10.70 -1.35
C LEU A 209 -13.25 11.85 -1.23
N ASP A 210 -13.51 12.82 -0.36
CA ASP A 210 -12.63 13.94 -0.04
C ASP A 210 -11.29 13.52 0.57
N ALA A 211 -11.21 12.33 1.16
CA ALA A 211 -9.96 11.75 1.67
C ALA A 211 -8.98 11.30 0.56
N PHE A 212 -9.42 11.23 -0.70
CA PHE A 212 -8.63 10.79 -1.85
C PHE A 212 -8.03 11.99 -2.60
N THR A 213 -7.20 12.77 -1.90
CA THR A 213 -6.70 14.08 -2.36
C THR A 213 -5.59 14.00 -3.40
N THR A 214 -4.95 12.83 -3.59
CA THR A 214 -3.85 12.65 -4.54
C THR A 214 -4.27 11.85 -5.77
N ALA A 215 -3.59 12.07 -6.89
CA ALA A 215 -3.79 11.27 -8.10
C ALA A 215 -3.59 9.77 -7.83
N ALA A 216 -2.62 9.40 -6.99
CA ALA A 216 -2.33 8.02 -6.66
C ALA A 216 -3.45 7.35 -5.86
N THR A 217 -3.97 8.02 -4.83
CA THR A 217 -5.11 7.49 -4.04
C THR A 217 -6.37 7.44 -4.89
N MET A 218 -6.65 8.49 -5.67
CA MET A 218 -7.83 8.54 -6.53
C MET A 218 -7.79 7.45 -7.61
N ALA A 219 -6.62 7.18 -8.20
CA ALA A 219 -6.44 6.10 -9.18
C ALA A 219 -6.74 4.70 -8.62
N GLN A 220 -6.67 4.51 -7.30
CA GLN A 220 -7.08 3.25 -6.65
C GLN A 220 -8.61 3.14 -6.52
N ALA A 221 -9.30 4.27 -6.29
CA ALA A 221 -10.75 4.32 -6.12
C ALA A 221 -11.53 4.33 -7.45
N LEU A 222 -11.01 5.01 -8.48
CA LEU A 222 -11.71 5.17 -9.77
C LEU A 222 -12.18 3.86 -10.42
N PRO A 223 -11.38 2.78 -10.47
CA PRO A 223 -11.85 1.52 -11.04
C PRO A 223 -13.11 1.00 -10.36
N VAL A 224 -13.16 1.01 -9.02
CA VAL A 224 -14.31 0.47 -8.28
C VAL A 224 -15.54 1.36 -8.37
N LEU A 225 -15.34 2.69 -8.42
CA LEU A 225 -16.42 3.65 -8.68
C LEU A 225 -17.05 3.43 -10.06
N HIS A 226 -16.25 2.97 -11.03
CA HIS A 226 -16.72 2.59 -12.36
C HIS A 226 -17.13 1.10 -12.47
N GLY A 227 -17.17 0.36 -11.35
CA GLY A 227 -17.54 -1.06 -11.33
C GLY A 227 -16.56 -1.97 -12.06
N ARG A 228 -15.28 -1.59 -12.12
CA ARG A 228 -14.18 -2.30 -12.79
C ARG A 228 -13.13 -2.82 -11.82
N SER A 229 -12.41 -3.84 -12.27
CA SER A 229 -11.25 -4.43 -11.61
C SER A 229 -10.03 -4.40 -12.54
N TYR A 230 -8.83 -4.48 -11.98
CA TYR A 230 -7.61 -4.68 -12.77
C TYR A 230 -7.64 -5.93 -13.67
N LEU A 231 -8.48 -6.94 -13.37
CA LEU A 231 -8.67 -8.08 -14.27
C LEU A 231 -9.32 -7.68 -15.60
N ASP A 232 -10.10 -6.60 -15.63
CA ASP A 232 -10.78 -6.15 -16.85
C ASP A 232 -9.78 -5.59 -17.87
N ILE A 233 -8.59 -5.15 -17.42
CA ILE A 233 -7.49 -4.69 -18.27
C ILE A 233 -7.05 -5.78 -19.26
N ALA A 234 -7.08 -7.05 -18.87
CA ALA A 234 -6.63 -8.17 -19.71
C ALA A 234 -7.46 -8.29 -21.00
N SER A 235 -8.76 -7.98 -20.93
CA SER A 235 -9.73 -8.06 -22.03
C SER A 235 -10.26 -6.69 -22.48
N MET A 236 -9.61 -5.61 -22.07
CA MET A 236 -10.09 -4.26 -22.37
C MET A 236 -9.91 -3.90 -23.85
N HIS A 237 -10.91 -3.22 -24.39
CA HIS A 237 -10.90 -2.60 -25.71
C HIS A 237 -11.01 -1.09 -25.48
N CYS A 238 -10.03 -0.33 -25.95
CA CYS A 238 -10.01 1.11 -25.77
C CYS A 238 -10.99 1.76 -26.75
N GLN A 239 -11.74 2.71 -26.24
CA GLN A 239 -12.56 3.62 -27.01
C GLN A 239 -11.94 5.01 -26.89
N GLU A 240 -12.25 5.88 -27.85
CA GLU A 240 -11.87 7.30 -27.74
C GLU A 240 -12.49 7.88 -26.46
N GLU A 241 -11.68 8.60 -25.69
CA GLU A 241 -12.16 9.33 -24.52
C GLU A 241 -12.93 10.56 -25.04
N PRO A 242 -14.14 10.84 -24.53
CA PRO A 242 -14.98 11.90 -25.07
C PRO A 242 -14.51 13.33 -24.73
N ASP A 243 -13.30 13.52 -24.20
CA ASP A 243 -12.68 14.79 -23.79
C ASP A 243 -13.62 15.66 -22.95
N THR A 244 -14.36 15.01 -22.04
CA THR A 244 -15.41 15.68 -21.23
C THR A 244 -14.89 16.35 -19.97
N LEU A 245 -13.63 16.09 -19.60
CA LEU A 245 -13.01 16.64 -18.39
C LEU A 245 -12.64 18.10 -18.61
N THR A 246 -13.33 19.01 -17.91
CA THR A 246 -12.98 20.44 -17.90
C THR A 246 -12.00 20.73 -16.76
N PRO A 247 -10.88 21.42 -17.02
CA PRO A 247 -10.00 21.87 -15.96
C PRO A 247 -10.76 22.77 -15.00
N ILE A 248 -10.88 22.33 -13.76
CA ILE A 248 -11.34 23.19 -12.68
C ILE A 248 -10.11 23.99 -12.25
N SER A 249 -10.17 25.33 -12.33
CA SER A 249 -9.22 26.16 -11.61
C SER A 249 -9.47 25.91 -10.12
N PRO A 250 -8.55 25.26 -9.39
CA PRO A 250 -8.73 25.10 -7.96
C PRO A 250 -8.85 26.51 -7.38
N GLN A 251 -10.02 26.82 -6.82
CA GLN A 251 -10.07 27.88 -5.83
C GLN A 251 -9.06 27.46 -4.78
N LEU A 252 -7.99 28.25 -4.59
CA LEU A 252 -7.12 28.01 -3.45
C LEU A 252 -8.05 27.90 -2.25
N PRO A 253 -7.94 26.82 -1.44
CA PRO A 253 -8.60 26.80 -0.15
C PRO A 253 -8.32 28.16 0.49
N PRO A 254 -9.32 28.84 1.09
CA PRO A 254 -9.04 30.07 1.82
C PRO A 254 -7.83 29.76 2.69
N GLU A 255 -6.75 30.55 2.54
CA GLU A 255 -5.59 30.41 3.41
C GLU A 255 -6.15 30.35 4.81
N MET A 256 -5.94 29.22 5.50
CA MET A 256 -6.43 29.10 6.87
C MET A 256 -5.61 30.12 7.65
N LEU A 257 -6.21 31.29 7.85
CA LEU A 257 -5.59 32.43 8.49
C LEU A 257 -5.42 32.07 9.97
N GLY A 258 -4.17 31.77 10.33
CA GLY A 258 -3.84 31.42 11.69
C GLY A 258 -2.48 30.73 11.78
N ASN A 259 -1.88 30.84 12.96
CA ASN A 259 -0.76 30.01 13.35
C ASN A 259 -1.31 28.89 14.23
N MET A 260 -0.79 27.69 14.05
CA MET A 260 -1.04 26.56 14.91
C MET A 260 0.27 26.02 15.47
N THR A 261 0.21 25.36 16.61
CA THR A 261 1.36 24.72 17.24
C THR A 261 1.09 23.23 17.37
N VAL A 262 1.97 22.43 16.78
CA VAL A 262 1.89 20.97 16.81
C VAL A 262 3.00 20.43 17.70
N GLN A 263 2.69 19.53 18.62
CA GLN A 263 3.70 18.87 19.44
C GLN A 263 4.33 17.72 18.63
N LEU A 264 5.61 17.83 18.28
CA LEU A 264 6.34 16.78 17.58
C LEU A 264 7.18 15.96 18.56
N VAL A 265 6.92 14.65 18.59
CA VAL A 265 7.62 13.69 19.45
C VAL A 265 8.31 12.64 18.59
N VAL A 266 9.59 12.40 18.84
CA VAL A 266 10.31 11.23 18.31
C VAL A 266 10.57 10.28 19.46
N GLU A 267 9.98 9.10 19.42
CA GLU A 267 10.21 8.09 20.45
C GLU A 267 11.61 7.47 20.33
N CYS A 268 12.21 7.16 21.48
CA CYS A 268 13.45 6.40 21.49
C CYS A 268 13.16 4.91 21.31
N PRO A 269 13.79 4.23 20.33
CA PRO A 269 13.64 2.79 20.16
C PRO A 269 14.28 1.99 21.32
N GLU A 270 15.25 2.57 22.03
CA GLU A 270 15.95 1.93 23.13
C GLU A 270 15.20 2.05 24.47
N PRO A 271 14.95 0.93 25.19
CA PRO A 271 14.27 0.94 26.49
C PRO A 271 14.98 1.74 27.58
N ARG A 272 16.28 2.00 27.40
CA ARG A 272 17.17 2.66 28.37
C ARG A 272 17.25 4.17 28.18
N CYS A 273 16.57 4.72 27.18
CA CYS A 273 16.57 6.17 26.95
C CYS A 273 15.92 6.91 28.13
N PRO A 274 16.57 7.96 28.66
CA PRO A 274 15.94 8.88 29.61
C PRO A 274 14.64 9.42 29.00
N GLN A 275 13.55 9.41 29.76
CA GLN A 275 12.21 9.89 29.33
C GLN A 275 11.57 9.18 28.11
N ARG A 276 12.21 8.17 27.52
CA ARG A 276 11.75 7.41 26.33
C ARG A 276 11.49 8.24 25.07
N ARG A 277 11.97 9.49 25.00
CA ARG A 277 11.81 10.40 23.87
C ARG A 277 13.18 10.93 23.44
N LEU A 278 13.47 10.91 22.14
CA LEU A 278 14.66 11.52 21.53
C LEU A 278 14.45 13.00 21.20
N TYR A 279 13.19 13.36 20.96
CA TYR A 279 12.78 14.71 20.62
C TYR A 279 11.35 14.92 21.11
N ASP A 280 11.09 16.09 21.67
CA ASP A 280 9.79 16.47 22.22
C ASP A 280 9.71 17.99 22.22
N TRP A 281 9.11 18.56 21.17
CA TRP A 281 9.13 20.01 20.97
C TRP A 281 7.87 20.55 20.29
N PRO A 282 7.33 21.70 20.75
CA PRO A 282 6.25 22.41 20.05
C PRO A 282 6.77 23.09 18.79
N VAL A 283 6.16 22.78 17.65
CA VAL A 283 6.55 23.31 16.33
C VAL A 283 5.45 24.27 15.83
N PRO A 284 5.72 25.59 15.76
CA PRO A 284 4.78 26.55 15.20
C PRO A 284 4.78 26.48 13.66
N VAL A 285 3.59 26.39 13.07
CA VAL A 285 3.34 26.35 11.62
C VAL A 285 2.07 27.10 11.25
N SER A 286 1.88 27.41 9.97
CA SER A 286 0.61 27.96 9.48
C SER A 286 -0.51 26.94 9.57
N ALA A 287 -1.73 27.39 9.84
CA ALA A 287 -2.89 26.52 9.86
C ALA A 287 -3.09 25.84 8.49
N GLY A 288 -3.41 24.54 8.51
CA GLY A 288 -3.52 23.72 7.30
C GLY A 288 -2.19 23.17 6.76
N ALA A 289 -1.05 23.45 7.40
CA ALA A 289 0.23 22.84 7.05
C ALA A 289 0.18 21.31 7.11
N SER A 290 0.94 20.62 6.25
CA SER A 290 1.08 19.17 6.29
C SER A 290 2.05 18.71 7.38
N LEU A 291 2.05 17.42 7.74
CA LEU A 291 3.09 16.85 8.61
C LEU A 291 4.49 17.05 8.03
N LEU A 292 4.66 16.99 6.72
CA LEU A 292 5.93 17.28 6.05
C LEU A 292 6.39 18.72 6.29
N ASP A 293 5.46 19.67 6.29
CA ASP A 293 5.75 21.07 6.61
C ASP A 293 6.10 21.24 8.09
N VAL A 294 5.47 20.49 8.99
CA VAL A 294 5.88 20.40 10.41
C VAL A 294 7.30 19.87 10.54
N LEU A 295 7.69 18.82 9.81
CA LEU A 295 9.06 18.28 9.83
C LEU A 295 10.07 19.30 9.29
N ARG A 296 9.74 20.02 8.21
CA ARG A 296 10.58 21.10 7.66
C ARG A 296 10.72 22.25 8.65
N ALA A 297 9.64 22.67 9.30
CA ALA A 297 9.67 23.71 10.32
C ALA A 297 10.51 23.28 11.52
N ALA A 298 10.39 22.02 11.98
CA ALA A 298 11.21 21.46 13.04
C ALA A 298 12.71 21.45 12.69
N ALA A 299 13.06 21.17 11.43
CA ALA A 299 14.45 21.19 10.96
C ALA A 299 15.07 22.61 10.92
N VAL A 300 14.25 23.64 10.73
CA VAL A 300 14.71 25.05 10.67
C VAL A 300 14.70 25.72 12.04
N GLN A 301 13.66 25.47 12.83
CA GLN A 301 13.35 26.23 14.05
C GLN A 301 13.53 25.41 15.33
N GLY A 302 13.62 24.09 15.22
CA GLY A 302 13.66 23.20 16.37
C GLY A 302 15.02 23.19 17.07
N PRO A 303 15.05 22.88 18.37
CA PRO A 303 16.30 22.68 19.09
C PRO A 303 17.00 21.40 18.59
N HIS A 304 18.31 21.28 18.86
CA HIS A 304 19.09 20.06 18.64
C HIS A 304 19.22 19.58 17.17
N ASN A 305 19.23 20.48 16.18
CA ASN A 305 19.46 20.14 14.76
C ASN A 305 18.58 18.97 14.30
N PHE A 306 17.25 19.12 14.40
CA PHE A 306 16.33 18.10 13.90
C PHE A 306 16.61 17.82 12.41
N THR A 307 16.79 16.55 12.07
CA THR A 307 17.08 16.11 10.69
C THR A 307 16.12 15.01 10.31
N PHE A 308 15.73 14.98 9.04
CA PHE A 308 14.94 13.90 8.49
C PHE A 308 15.22 13.77 6.99
N ASP A 309 15.02 12.57 6.45
CA ASP A 309 15.12 12.30 5.01
C ASP A 309 13.88 11.57 4.51
N THR A 310 13.44 11.96 3.31
CA THR A 310 12.35 11.31 2.60
C THR A 310 12.83 10.65 1.31
N GLN A 311 12.10 9.62 0.88
CA GLN A 311 12.26 8.97 -0.43
C GLN A 311 11.00 9.18 -1.26
N ASP A 312 11.13 9.56 -2.53
CA ASP A 312 9.98 9.84 -3.40
C ASP A 312 9.28 8.57 -3.86
N THR A 313 8.04 8.37 -3.43
CA THR A 313 7.20 7.22 -3.81
C THR A 313 6.13 7.66 -4.82
N PRO A 314 5.54 6.73 -5.60
CA PRO A 314 4.32 7.01 -6.36
C PRO A 314 3.13 7.52 -5.51
N GLN A 315 3.12 7.21 -4.21
CA GLN A 315 2.13 7.65 -3.23
C GLN A 315 2.53 8.96 -2.49
N GLY A 316 3.65 9.58 -2.84
CA GLY A 316 4.20 10.76 -2.15
C GLY A 316 5.49 10.46 -1.37
N PRO A 317 6.05 11.42 -0.62
CA PRO A 317 7.31 11.24 0.09
C PRO A 317 7.17 10.28 1.29
N PHE A 318 8.05 9.29 1.36
CA PHE A 318 8.13 8.31 2.46
C PHE A 318 9.25 8.67 3.44
N LEU A 319 8.92 8.73 4.72
CA LEU A 319 9.87 9.07 5.78
C LEU A 319 10.84 7.91 6.04
N SER A 320 12.12 8.11 5.70
CA SER A 320 13.14 7.06 5.72
C SER A 320 14.14 7.21 6.87
N ARG A 321 14.46 8.45 7.28
CA ARG A 321 15.40 8.75 8.36
C ARG A 321 14.87 9.89 9.22
N VAL A 322 15.06 9.80 10.54
CA VAL A 322 14.74 10.86 11.51
C VAL A 322 15.86 10.88 12.54
N LEU A 323 16.44 12.05 12.82
CA LEU A 323 17.55 12.24 13.77
C LEU A 323 18.72 11.26 13.55
N GLY A 324 19.08 11.04 12.28
CA GLY A 324 20.12 10.10 11.88
C GLY A 324 19.74 8.61 11.96
N LEU A 325 18.58 8.26 12.53
CA LEU A 325 18.10 6.90 12.64
C LEU A 325 17.34 6.50 11.36
N GLU A 326 17.90 5.53 10.63
CA GLU A 326 17.35 5.05 9.36
C GLU A 326 16.48 3.81 9.54
N ALA A 327 15.29 3.85 8.92
CA ALA A 327 14.45 2.69 8.72
C ALA A 327 15.15 1.68 7.80
N ARG A 328 15.43 0.48 8.31
CA ARG A 328 16.10 -0.59 7.57
C ARG A 328 15.12 -1.67 7.18
N GLN A 329 14.96 -1.89 5.88
CA GLN A 329 14.13 -2.95 5.32
C GLN A 329 14.62 -4.34 5.71
N GLN A 330 15.94 -4.57 5.83
CA GLN A 330 16.50 -5.87 6.25
C GLN A 330 16.14 -6.22 7.69
N LYS A 331 15.89 -5.21 8.52
CA LYS A 331 15.38 -5.38 9.89
C LYS A 331 13.86 -5.21 9.97
N GLN A 332 13.19 -5.12 8.82
CA GLN A 332 11.76 -4.88 8.74
C GLN A 332 11.32 -3.67 9.56
N SER A 333 12.14 -2.62 9.58
CA SER A 333 11.95 -1.44 10.42
C SER A 333 11.51 -0.22 9.60
N TYR A 334 10.65 0.61 10.19
CA TYR A 334 10.09 1.80 9.55
C TYR A 334 9.63 2.86 10.54
N TRP A 335 9.50 4.09 10.05
CA TRP A 335 8.91 5.19 10.79
C TRP A 335 7.39 5.11 10.74
N GLN A 336 6.81 4.66 11.85
CA GLN A 336 5.38 4.69 12.09
C GLN A 336 4.96 6.11 12.47
N LEU A 337 3.99 6.65 11.75
CA LEU A 337 3.37 7.94 12.02
C LEU A 337 2.14 7.73 12.91
N LEU A 338 2.09 8.43 14.02
CA LEU A 338 1.06 8.29 15.04
C LEU A 338 0.56 9.67 15.47
N THR A 339 -0.69 9.75 15.90
CA THR A 339 -1.21 10.83 16.73
C THR A 339 -1.46 10.31 18.15
N ALA A 340 -1.30 11.17 19.16
CA ALA A 340 -1.52 10.79 20.55
C ALA A 340 -2.95 10.27 20.78
N PRO A 341 -3.14 9.26 21.66
CA PRO A 341 -2.12 8.64 22.51
C PRO A 341 -1.26 7.59 21.81
N SER A 342 -1.73 6.95 20.73
CA SER A 342 -0.98 5.97 19.90
C SER A 342 -1.78 5.53 18.66
N THR A 343 -2.57 6.43 18.08
CA THR A 343 -3.40 6.11 16.91
C THR A 343 -2.56 6.26 15.65
N SER A 344 -2.46 5.20 14.85
CA SER A 344 -1.68 5.22 13.62
C SER A 344 -2.36 6.07 12.55
N LEU A 345 -1.61 7.01 12.00
CA LEU A 345 -2.10 7.89 10.94
C LEU A 345 -2.44 7.09 9.70
N GLN A 346 -3.45 7.59 8.99
CA GLN A 346 -3.97 6.98 7.78
C GLN A 346 -3.32 7.50 6.50
N MET A 347 -2.47 8.52 6.62
CA MET A 347 -1.95 9.31 5.50
C MET A 347 -0.43 9.44 5.60
N GLY A 348 0.22 9.72 4.48
CA GLY A 348 1.64 10.02 4.43
C GLY A 348 1.97 11.40 5.01
N VAL A 349 3.26 11.69 5.14
CA VAL A 349 3.73 12.97 5.70
C VAL A 349 3.27 14.18 4.87
N ALA A 350 3.13 14.05 3.55
CA ALA A 350 2.69 15.16 2.70
C ALA A 350 1.18 15.41 2.72
N ASP A 351 0.38 14.40 3.05
CA ASP A 351 -1.08 14.46 2.92
C ASP A 351 -1.76 14.76 4.25
N TYR A 352 -1.18 14.25 5.35
CA TYR A 352 -1.76 14.44 6.68
C TYR A 352 -1.63 15.89 7.14
N ARG A 353 -2.76 16.50 7.53
CA ARG A 353 -2.82 17.86 8.07
C ARG A 353 -3.24 17.80 9.54
N PRO A 354 -2.33 18.06 10.50
CA PRO A 354 -2.65 18.08 11.92
C PRO A 354 -3.52 19.27 12.32
N HIS A 355 -4.16 19.15 13.48
CA HIS A 355 -4.91 20.23 14.14
C HIS A 355 -4.02 20.99 15.13
N ASP A 356 -4.48 22.17 15.54
CA ASP A 356 -3.79 22.95 16.57
C ASP A 356 -3.77 22.21 17.92
N GLY A 357 -2.60 22.17 18.56
CA GLY A 357 -2.35 21.43 19.80
C GLY A 357 -2.21 19.91 19.63
N GLU A 358 -2.33 19.38 18.41
CA GLU A 358 -2.20 17.94 18.16
C GLU A 358 -0.77 17.45 18.47
N THR A 359 -0.66 16.23 19.00
CA THR A 359 0.63 15.59 19.27
C THR A 359 0.92 14.50 18.25
N LEU A 360 1.91 14.73 17.41
CA LEU A 360 2.39 13.79 16.41
C LEU A 360 3.59 13.03 16.93
N ILE A 361 3.57 11.71 16.78
CA ILE A 361 4.57 10.81 17.30
C ILE A 361 5.19 10.03 16.14
N LEU A 362 6.52 10.13 16.02
CA LEU A 362 7.34 9.34 15.10
C LEU A 362 7.98 8.19 15.89
N ARG A 363 7.58 6.96 15.57
CA ARG A 363 8.09 5.75 16.23
C ARG A 363 8.82 4.86 15.22
N LEU A 364 10.07 4.52 15.51
CA LEU A 364 10.76 3.48 14.75
C LEU A 364 10.24 2.10 15.19
N SER A 365 9.49 1.45 14.32
CA SER A 365 8.79 0.18 14.59
C SER A 365 9.34 -0.93 13.69
N GLU A 366 9.35 -2.18 14.18
CA GLU A 366 9.68 -3.39 13.42
C GLU A 366 8.42 -4.19 13.05
N TRP A 367 8.42 -4.92 11.91
CA TRP A 367 7.28 -5.69 11.39
C TRP A 367 7.58 -7.18 11.17
#